data_AF-A0A1V2TKC7-F1
#
_entry.id   AF-A0A1V2TKC7-F1
#
_cell.length_a   1.000
_cell.length_b   1.000
_cell.length_c   1.000
_cell.angle_alpha   90.00
_cell.angle_beta   90.00
_cell.angle_gamma   90.00
#
_symmetry.space_group_name_H-M   'P 1'
#
loop_
_entity.id
_entity.type
_entity.pdbx_description
1 polymer ?
#
loop_
_entity_poly.entity_id
_entity_poly.type
_entity_poly.pdbx_seq_one_letter_code
_entity_poly.pdbx_strand_id
1 'polypeptide(L)'
;MTLGRFTIDRDAARMGSVWVVRFGCFLTANGMTVILCSPVLAVTVLSRELFGLGNASGVPQVLSAAGNTAGMTATDFSRVIGCGYVPMLAGPALIGWLAEATSLHHALVVVL
;
A
#
# COMPACT_ATOMS: atom_id res chain seq x y z
N MET A 1 -1.38 11.78 9.76
CA MET A 1 -0.98 10.56 10.50
C MET A 1 -1.97 10.21 11.60
N THR A 2 -2.14 11.03 12.66
CA THR A 2 -3.01 10.71 13.81
C THR A 2 -4.50 10.66 13.44
N LEU A 3 -5.02 11.68 12.73
CA LEU A 3 -6.42 11.73 12.29
C LEU A 3 -6.80 10.55 11.39
N GLY A 4 -5.96 10.24 10.40
CA GLY A 4 -6.19 9.12 9.49
C GLY A 4 -6.24 7.77 10.20
N ARG A 5 -5.37 7.56 11.20
CA ARG A 5 -5.35 6.32 11.97
C ARG A 5 -6.60 6.14 12.83
N PHE A 6 -7.10 7.22 13.46
CA PHE A 6 -8.33 7.18 14.26
C PHE A 6 -9.59 6.91 13.44
N THR A 7 -9.71 7.50 12.23
CA THR A 7 -10.83 7.19 11.34
C THR A 7 -10.78 5.75 10.85
N ILE A 8 -9.59 5.27 10.47
CA ILE A 8 -9.38 3.93 9.91
C ILE A 8 -9.55 2.85 10.98
N ASP A 9 -9.06 3.06 12.21
CA ASP A 9 -9.22 2.10 13.31
C ASP A 9 -10.70 2.02 13.76
N ARG A 10 -11.43 3.14 13.70
CA ARG A 10 -12.87 3.18 13.99
C ARG A 10 -13.68 2.41 12.94
N ASP A 11 -13.30 2.53 11.67
CA ASP A 11 -13.95 1.81 10.58
C ASP A 11 -13.55 0.32 10.56
N ALA A 12 -12.29 0.00 10.90
CA ALA A 12 -11.82 -1.38 11.08
C ALA A 12 -12.58 -2.11 12.21
N ALA A 13 -12.87 -1.42 13.31
CA ALA A 13 -13.66 -1.97 14.42
C ALA A 13 -15.13 -2.27 14.03
N ARG A 14 -15.66 -1.62 12.99
CA ARG A 14 -17.05 -1.77 12.54
C ARG A 14 -17.21 -2.71 11.35
N MET A 15 -16.27 -2.69 10.41
CA MET A 15 -16.36 -3.41 9.12
C MET A 15 -15.37 -4.57 8.99
N GLY A 16 -14.42 -4.69 9.92
CA GLY A 16 -13.39 -5.72 9.93
C GLY A 16 -12.08 -5.32 9.25
N SER A 17 -10.96 -5.76 9.81
CA SER A 17 -9.61 -5.39 9.37
C SER A 17 -9.32 -5.72 7.90
N VAL A 18 -9.87 -6.85 7.40
CA VAL A 18 -9.72 -7.27 5.99
C VAL A 18 -10.34 -6.25 5.03
N TRP A 19 -11.48 -5.66 5.38
CA TRP A 19 -12.18 -4.70 4.52
C TRP A 19 -11.36 -3.41 4.39
N VAL A 20 -10.78 -2.95 5.49
CA VAL A 20 -9.92 -1.76 5.54
C VAL A 20 -8.63 -1.95 4.72
N VAL A 21 -8.02 -3.13 4.78
CA VAL A 21 -6.83 -3.44 3.96
C VAL A 21 -7.19 -3.41 2.47
N ARG A 22 -8.30 -4.06 2.06
CA ARG A 22 -8.72 -4.08 0.65
C ARG A 22 -9.06 -2.69 0.12
N PHE A 23 -9.77 -1.88 0.91
CA PHE A 23 -10.12 -0.52 0.51
C PHE A 23 -8.89 0.38 0.43
N GLY A 24 -7.94 0.25 1.38
CA GLY A 24 -6.66 0.94 1.33
C GLY A 24 -5.84 0.58 0.09
N CYS A 25 -5.74 -0.71 -0.24
CA CYS A 25 -5.10 -1.18 -1.47
C CYS A 25 -5.78 -0.61 -2.72
N PHE A 26 -7.12 -0.62 -2.77
CA PHE A 26 -7.88 -0.07 -3.89
C PHE A 26 -7.67 1.44 -4.08
N LEU A 27 -7.64 2.20 -2.97
CA LEU A 27 -7.41 3.64 -2.99
C LEU A 27 -5.97 3.96 -3.43
N THR A 28 -5.00 3.16 -2.97
CA THR A 28 -3.58 3.27 -3.33
C THR A 28 -3.37 2.98 -4.81
N ALA A 29 -3.94 1.89 -5.32
CA ALA A 29 -3.89 1.54 -6.74
C ALA A 29 -4.51 2.65 -7.61
N ASN A 30 -5.71 3.12 -7.27
CA ASN A 30 -6.35 4.23 -8.00
C ASN A 30 -5.52 5.52 -7.96
N GLY A 31 -5.01 5.91 -6.79
CA GLY A 31 -4.17 7.11 -6.66
C GLY A 31 -2.93 7.02 -7.53
N MET A 32 -2.28 5.85 -7.58
CA MET A 32 -1.12 5.60 -8.44
C MET A 32 -1.49 5.62 -9.92
N THR A 33 -2.65 5.09 -10.32
CA THR A 33 -3.13 5.14 -11.71
C THR A 33 -3.37 6.57 -12.16
N VAL A 34 -4.00 7.39 -11.32
CA VAL A 34 -4.27 8.80 -11.65
C VAL A 34 -2.98 9.61 -11.73
N ILE A 35 -1.98 9.32 -10.88
CA ILE A 35 -0.65 9.93 -10.96
C ILE A 35 0.02 9.62 -12.30
N LEU A 36 -0.10 8.38 -12.80
CA LEU A 36 0.53 7.96 -14.05
C LEU A 36 -0.19 8.49 -15.29
N CYS A 37 -1.53 8.52 -15.29
CA CYS A 37 -2.28 8.94 -16.47
C CYS A 37 -2.46 10.46 -16.60
N SER A 38 -2.26 11.24 -15.54
CA SER A 38 -2.55 12.68 -15.56
C SER A 38 -1.33 13.55 -15.92
N PRO A 39 -1.36 14.31 -17.03
CA PRO A 39 -0.35 15.33 -17.34
C PRO A 39 -0.56 16.66 -16.58
N VAL A 40 -1.66 16.80 -15.83
CA VAL A 40 -2.06 18.06 -15.17
C VAL A 40 -1.54 18.12 -13.74
N LEU A 41 -0.67 19.10 -13.44
CA LEU A 41 0.02 19.25 -12.15
C LEU A 41 -0.94 19.24 -10.93
N ALA A 42 -2.08 19.93 -11.03
CA ALA A 42 -3.06 20.00 -9.95
C ALA A 42 -3.67 18.63 -9.59
N VAL A 43 -3.90 17.79 -10.60
CA VAL A 43 -4.46 16.45 -10.44
C VAL A 43 -3.41 15.51 -9.83
N THR A 44 -2.14 15.64 -10.24
CA THR A 44 -1.04 14.85 -9.67
C THR A 44 -0.82 15.17 -8.19
N VAL A 45 -0.92 16.44 -7.80
CA VAL A 45 -0.82 16.87 -6.38
C VAL A 45 -1.97 16.31 -5.55
N LEU A 46 -3.21 16.43 -6.02
CA LEU A 46 -4.38 15.87 -5.33
C LEU A 46 -4.30 14.34 -5.21
N SER A 47 -3.80 13.67 -6.25
CA SER A 47 -3.68 12.21 -6.25
C SER A 47 -2.58 11.71 -5.31
N ARG A 48 -1.51 12.48 -5.09
CA ARG A 48 -0.48 12.18 -4.07
C ARG A 48 -1.07 12.19 -2.65
N GLU A 49 -1.98 13.10 -2.36
CA GLU A 49 -2.68 13.14 -1.06
C GLU A 49 -3.60 11.91 -0.89
N LEU A 50 -4.34 11.53 -1.93
CA LEU A 50 -5.16 10.31 -1.93
C LEU A 50 -4.31 9.04 -1.77
N PHE A 51 -3.20 8.95 -2.50
CA PHE A 51 -2.24 7.85 -2.40
C PHE A 51 -1.65 7.76 -0.98
N GLY A 52 -1.29 8.90 -0.39
CA GLY A 52 -0.79 8.99 0.98
C GLY A 52 -1.82 8.53 2.03
N LEU A 53 -3.10 8.86 1.83
CA LEU A 53 -4.20 8.41 2.69
C LEU A 53 -4.42 6.89 2.59
N GLY A 54 -4.35 6.30 1.39
CA GLY A 54 -4.49 4.86 1.18
C GLY A 54 -3.35 4.04 1.78
N ASN A 55 -2.12 4.56 1.68
CA ASN A 55 -0.92 3.86 2.16
C ASN A 55 -0.78 3.90 3.69
N ALA A 56 -1.37 4.90 4.36
CA ALA A 56 -1.22 5.10 5.81
C ALA A 56 -1.82 3.97 6.67
N SER A 57 -2.75 3.17 6.15
CA SER A 57 -3.43 2.11 6.90
C SER A 57 -2.91 0.70 6.68
N GLY A 58 -2.20 0.44 5.58
CA GLY A 58 -1.94 -0.93 5.11
C GLY A 58 -1.13 -1.77 6.10
N VAL A 59 0.07 -1.31 6.46
CA VAL A 59 1.03 -2.08 7.27
C VAL A 59 0.51 -2.47 8.65
N PRO A 60 0.04 -1.54 9.51
CA PRO A 60 -0.45 -1.91 10.84
C PRO A 60 -1.72 -2.77 10.78
N GLN A 61 -2.61 -2.58 9.80
CA GLN A 61 -3.82 -3.38 9.66
C GLN A 61 -3.52 -4.80 9.18
N VAL A 62 -2.57 -4.99 8.26
CA VAL A 62 -2.10 -6.33 7.85
C VAL A 62 -1.47 -7.08 9.03
N LEU A 63 -0.66 -6.39 9.85
CA LEU A 63 -0.08 -6.96 11.07
C LEU A 63 -1.16 -7.29 12.12
N SER A 64 -2.13 -6.40 12.33
CA SER A 64 -3.26 -6.66 13.24
C SER A 64 -4.13 -7.82 12.76
N ALA A 65 -4.41 -7.93 11.46
CA ALA A 65 -5.16 -9.05 10.89
C ALA A 65 -4.41 -10.37 11.05
N ALA A 66 -3.10 -10.38 10.75
CA ALA A 66 -2.27 -11.56 10.92
C ALA A 66 -2.17 -12.01 12.39
N GLY A 67 -2.04 -11.06 13.33
CA GLY A 67 -1.97 -11.36 14.76
C GLY A 67 -3.29 -11.85 15.37
N ASN A 68 -4.44 -11.51 14.76
CA ASN A 68 -5.76 -11.87 15.26
C ASN A 68 -6.37 -13.10 14.55
N THR A 69 -5.60 -13.80 13.72
CA THR A 69 -6.03 -15.02 13.02
C THR A 69 -5.95 -16.22 13.97
N ALA A 70 -7.05 -16.97 14.11
CA ALA A 70 -7.11 -18.14 14.98
C ALA A 70 -6.14 -19.24 14.51
N GLY A 71 -5.30 -19.74 15.44
CA GLY A 71 -4.33 -20.81 15.16
C GLY A 71 -3.00 -20.33 14.55
N MET A 72 -2.79 -19.03 14.38
CA MET A 72 -1.53 -18.47 13.86
C MET A 72 -0.38 -18.69 14.87
N THR A 73 0.73 -19.27 14.43
CA THR A 73 1.94 -19.42 15.25
C THR A 73 2.86 -18.19 15.14
N ALA A 74 3.77 -18.00 16.10
CA ALA A 74 4.78 -16.94 16.02
C ALA A 74 5.66 -17.07 14.75
N THR A 75 5.90 -18.30 14.30
CA THR A 75 6.64 -18.59 13.06
C THR A 75 5.89 -18.09 11.82
N ASP A 76 4.57 -18.31 11.76
CA ASP A 76 3.75 -17.86 10.63
C ASP A 76 3.63 -16.34 10.59
N PHE A 77 3.50 -15.70 11.76
CA PHE A 77 3.55 -14.24 11.86
C PHE A 77 4.90 -13.68 11.39
N SER A 78 6.01 -14.32 11.78
CA SER A 78 7.35 -13.93 11.34
C SER A 78 7.55 -14.11 9.83
N ARG A 79 6.93 -15.13 9.22
CA ARG A 79 6.91 -15.30 7.76
C ARG A 79 6.16 -14.17 7.05
N VAL A 80 5.01 -13.72 7.59
CA VAL A 80 4.24 -12.59 7.04
C VAL A 80 5.09 -11.31 7.05
N ILE A 81 5.79 -11.03 8.15
CA ILE A 81 6.72 -9.90 8.23
C ILE A 81 7.89 -10.09 7.26
N GLY A 82 8.45 -11.30 7.21
CA GLY A 82 9.52 -11.68 6.28
C GLY A 82 9.17 -11.38 4.82
N CYS A 83 7.96 -11.74 4.39
CA CYS A 83 7.46 -11.41 3.06
C CYS A 83 7.39 -9.91 2.80
N GLY A 84 7.15 -9.07 3.82
CA GLY A 84 7.17 -7.61 3.69
C GLY A 84 8.55 -7.04 3.33
N TYR A 85 9.63 -7.71 3.71
CA TYR A 85 10.99 -7.26 3.35
C TYR A 85 11.34 -7.49 1.88
N VAL A 86 10.71 -8.47 1.24
CA VAL A 86 10.96 -8.80 -0.18
C VAL A 86 10.72 -7.58 -1.09
N PRO A 87 9.52 -6.98 -1.14
CA PRO A 87 9.29 -5.80 -1.98
C PRO A 87 10.07 -4.57 -1.49
N MET A 88 10.38 -4.47 -0.19
CA MET A 88 11.16 -3.35 0.36
C MET A 88 12.61 -3.36 -0.15
N LEU A 89 13.20 -4.54 -0.35
CA LEU A 89 14.55 -4.71 -0.90
C LEU A 89 14.56 -4.80 -2.42
N ALA A 90 13.64 -5.59 -3.01
CA ALA A 90 13.61 -5.84 -4.44
C ALA A 90 12.96 -4.71 -5.24
N GLY A 91 12.01 -3.98 -4.65
CA GLY A 91 11.20 -2.97 -5.34
C GLY A 91 12.04 -1.89 -6.02
N PRO A 92 12.90 -1.14 -5.28
CA PRO A 92 13.72 -0.09 -5.87
C PRO A 92 14.68 -0.61 -6.96
N ALA A 93 15.28 -1.78 -6.74
CA ALA A 93 16.21 -2.39 -7.68
C ALA A 93 15.52 -2.81 -8.98
N LEU A 94 14.36 -3.48 -8.89
CA LEU A 94 13.56 -3.87 -10.05
C LEU A 94 13.06 -2.66 -10.82
N ILE A 95 12.53 -1.64 -10.13
CA ILE A 95 12.05 -0.41 -10.76
C ILE A 95 13.20 0.33 -11.47
N GLY A 96 14.36 0.45 -10.83
CA GLY A 96 15.54 1.09 -11.41
C GLY A 96 16.04 0.37 -12.67
N TRP A 97 16.19 -0.94 -12.60
CA TRP A 97 16.59 -1.76 -13.75
C TRP A 97 15.59 -1.64 -14.92
N LEU A 98 14.30 -1.66 -14.62
CA LEU A 98 13.25 -1.51 -15.64
C LEU A 98 13.22 -0.09 -16.24
N ALA A 99 13.55 0.92 -15.44
CA ALA A 99 13.63 2.32 -15.88
C ALA A 99 14.80 2.57 -16.82
N GLU A 100 15.95 1.90 -16.62
CA GLU A 100 17.09 1.93 -17.55
C GLU A 100 16.75 1.27 -18.90
N ALA A 101 15.97 0.18 -18.88
CA ALA A 101 15.66 -0.57 -20.09
C ALA A 101 14.53 0.04 -20.95
N THR A 102 13.60 0.79 -20.36
CA THR A 102 12.40 1.28 -21.06
C THR A 102 12.25 2.81 -20.96
N SER A 103 11.73 3.29 -19.84
CA SER A 103 11.65 4.68 -19.41
C SER A 103 11.04 4.69 -18.01
N LEU A 104 11.32 5.72 -17.20
CA LEU A 104 10.79 5.81 -15.83
C LEU A 104 9.25 5.71 -15.77
N HIS A 105 8.55 6.25 -16.77
CA HIS A 105 7.10 6.21 -16.84
C HIS A 105 6.56 4.78 -17.01
N HIS A 106 7.15 3.98 -17.90
CA HIS A 106 6.77 2.58 -18.11
C HIS A 106 7.19 1.69 -16.93
N ALA A 107 8.34 1.98 -16.31
CA ALA A 107 8.80 1.25 -15.14
C ALA A 107 7.85 1.39 -13.94
N LEU A 108 7.23 2.55 -13.78
CA LEU A 108 6.26 2.80 -12.70
C LEU A 108 4.89 2.15 -12.94
N VAL A 109 4.56 1.76 -14.18
CA VAL A 109 3.32 1.00 -14.46
C VAL A 109 3.35 -0.39 -13.82
N VAL A 110 4.52 -1.01 -13.67
CA VAL A 110 4.67 -2.32 -12.99
C VAL A 110 4.27 -2.28 -11.51
N VAL A 111 4.18 -1.09 -10.91
CA VAL A 111 3.81 -0.92 -9.50
C VAL A 111 2.29 -0.97 -9.28
N LEU A 112 1.48 -0.86 -10.35
CA LEU A 112 0.02 -1.01 -10.34
C LEU A 112 -0.41 -2.48 -10.38
#